data_AF-A0A2U1JFB8-F1
#
_entry.id   AF-A0A2U1JFB8-F1
#
_cell.length_a   1.000
_cell.length_b   1.000
_cell.length_c   1.000
_cell.angle_alpha   90.00
_cell.angle_beta   90.00
_cell.angle_gamma   90.00
#
_symmetry.space_group_name_H-M   'P 1'
#
loop_
_entity.id
_entity.type
_entity.pdbx_description
1 polymer ?
#
loop_
_entity_poly.entity_id
_entity_poly.type
_entity_poly.pdbx_seq_one_letter_code
_entity_poly.pdbx_strand_id
1 'polypeptide(L)'
;MFYLYQQYVTKRQPITDLTVYRQLKEIIPSIEEEFFCSRMTEEEKKDVLYTCPRSSCMNYSPPPLNDSASAGIKKMDFMLYRIQSAIAQATRPIDYYVYRRIQADNGALKKTKT
;
A
#
# COMPACT_ATOMS: atom_id res chain seq x y z
N MET A 1 -36.10 8.23 -19.54
CA MET A 1 -35.07 7.18 -19.39
C MET A 1 -34.00 7.58 -18.35
N PHE A 2 -34.38 8.09 -17.17
CA PHE A 2 -33.43 8.40 -16.07
C PHE A 2 -33.66 7.56 -14.81
N TYR A 3 -34.71 6.74 -14.78
CA TYR A 3 -35.18 6.08 -13.55
C TYR A 3 -34.52 4.72 -13.26
N LEU A 4 -33.79 4.12 -14.21
CA LEU A 4 -33.18 2.79 -14.01
C LEU A 4 -31.76 2.81 -13.43
N TYR A 5 -31.09 3.97 -13.39
CA TYR A 5 -29.72 4.07 -12.86
C TYR A 5 -29.64 4.14 -11.33
N GLN A 6 -30.73 4.56 -10.65
CA GLN A 6 -30.75 4.69 -9.20
C GLN A 6 -30.79 3.33 -8.48
N GLN A 7 -31.22 2.25 -9.15
CA GLN A 7 -31.41 0.94 -8.53
C GLN A 7 -30.10 0.18 -8.25
N TYR A 8 -28.98 0.62 -8.84
CA TYR A 8 -27.65 0.02 -8.60
C TYR A 8 -26.71 0.91 -7.76
N VAL A 9 -27.20 2.05 -7.26
CA VAL A 9 -26.42 2.95 -6.41
C VAL A 9 -26.50 2.45 -4.97
N THR A 10 -25.57 1.57 -4.59
CA THR A 10 -25.42 1.14 -3.20
C THR A 10 -24.86 2.31 -2.38
N LYS A 11 -25.55 2.70 -1.29
CA LYS A 11 -24.99 3.67 -0.33
C LYS A 11 -23.66 3.11 0.19
N ARG A 12 -22.58 3.89 0.05
CA ARG A 12 -21.29 3.53 0.65
C ARG A 12 -21.50 3.30 2.15
N GLN A 13 -20.96 2.21 2.68
CA GLN A 13 -20.95 1.99 4.13
C GLN A 13 -20.32 3.21 4.81
N PRO A 14 -20.85 3.64 5.97
CA PRO A 14 -20.21 4.67 6.76
C PRO A 14 -18.77 4.25 7.08
N ILE A 15 -17.84 5.19 6.93
CA ILE A 15 -16.44 4.97 7.32
C ILE A 15 -16.46 4.67 8.81
N THR A 16 -15.90 3.52 9.19
CA THR A 16 -15.73 3.13 10.59
C THR A 16 -14.27 3.34 10.95
N ASP A 17 -14.01 4.14 11.96
CA ASP A 17 -12.65 4.39 12.43
C ASP A 17 -12.07 3.14 13.08
N LEU A 18 -10.81 2.84 12.75
CA LEU A 18 -10.08 1.77 13.44
C LEU A 18 -9.74 2.24 14.85
N THR A 19 -10.33 1.62 15.87
CA THR A 19 -9.91 1.83 17.25
C THR A 19 -8.52 1.25 17.45
N VAL A 20 -7.51 2.13 17.51
CA VAL A 20 -6.11 1.75 17.72
C VAL A 20 -5.96 1.05 19.07
N TYR A 21 -5.51 -0.20 19.06
CA TYR A 21 -5.29 -0.99 20.26
C TYR A 21 -4.18 -0.39 21.14
N ARG A 22 -4.32 -0.49 22.47
CA ARG A 22 -3.41 0.16 23.42
C ARG A 22 -1.93 -0.19 23.20
N GLN A 23 -1.61 -1.46 22.96
CA GLN A 23 -0.22 -1.88 22.71
C GLN A 23 0.36 -1.22 21.45
N LEU A 24 -0.47 -0.93 20.44
CA LEU A 24 0.00 -0.27 19.22
C LEU A 24 0.38 1.20 19.46
N LYS A 25 -0.34 1.90 20.35
CA LYS A 25 0.03 3.25 20.80
C LYS A 25 1.33 3.26 21.60
N GLU A 26 1.56 2.24 22.42
CA GLU A 26 2.80 2.11 23.21
C GLU A 26 4.01 1.85 22.30
N ILE A 27 3.84 1.04 21.25
CA ILE A 27 4.91 0.74 20.28
C ILE A 27 5.14 1.89 19.31
N ILE A 28 4.08 2.63 18.95
CA ILE A 28 4.12 3.75 18.00
C ILE A 28 3.41 4.95 18.63
N PRO A 29 4.08 5.72 19.51
CA PRO A 29 3.46 6.87 20.20
C PRO A 29 2.95 7.93 19.22
N SER A 30 3.57 8.05 18.05
CA SER A 30 3.19 9.00 17.00
C SER A 30 2.02 8.55 16.13
N ILE A 31 1.36 7.42 16.43
CA ILE A 31 0.26 6.89 15.61
C ILE A 31 -0.96 7.81 15.57
N GLU A 32 -1.20 8.58 16.63
CA GLU A 32 -2.32 9.51 16.72
C GLU A 32 -2.05 10.84 16.02
N GLU A 33 -0.79 11.25 15.96
CA GLU A 33 -0.40 12.58 15.47
C GLU A 33 0.11 12.53 14.03
N GLU A 34 0.99 11.57 13.70
CA GLU A 34 1.80 11.62 12.49
C GLU A 34 2.22 10.22 12.00
N PHE A 35 1.30 9.26 11.93
CA PHE A 35 1.59 7.89 11.48
C PHE A 35 2.28 7.83 10.10
N PHE A 36 1.89 8.73 9.17
CA PHE A 36 2.48 8.84 7.83
C PHE A 36 3.54 9.95 7.72
N CYS A 37 3.59 10.87 8.68
CA CYS A 37 4.56 11.94 8.77
C CYS A 37 5.63 11.55 9.79
N SER A 38 6.40 10.49 9.52
CA SER A 38 7.53 10.16 10.39
C SER A 38 8.42 11.40 10.61
N ARG A 39 9.04 11.50 11.81
CA ARG A 39 10.16 12.41 12.18
C ARG A 39 11.43 12.24 11.31
N MET A 40 11.31 11.70 10.11
CA MET A 40 12.38 11.53 9.16
C MET A 40 12.55 12.82 8.37
N THR A 41 13.79 13.24 8.18
CA THR A 41 14.09 14.37 7.29
C THR A 41 13.75 14.01 5.84
N GLU A 42 13.60 15.00 4.97
CA GLU A 42 13.34 14.75 3.55
C GLU A 42 14.49 13.95 2.89
N GLU A 43 15.71 14.08 3.42
CA GLU A 43 16.88 13.32 3.02
C GLU A 43 16.75 11.84 3.40
N GLU A 44 16.33 11.55 4.63
CA GLU A 44 16.12 10.17 5.09
C GLU A 44 14.94 9.51 4.36
N LYS A 45 13.88 10.27 4.07
CA LYS A 45 12.75 9.78 3.26
C LYS A 45 13.20 9.43 1.84
N LYS A 46 14.02 10.29 1.22
CA LYS A 46 14.61 10.02 -0.10
C LYS A 46 15.51 8.80 -0.04
N ASP A 47 16.39 8.71 0.95
CA ASP A 47 17.30 7.58 1.10
C ASP A 47 16.55 6.26 1.26
N VAL A 48 15.49 6.21 2.09
CA VAL A 48 14.63 5.03 2.20
C VAL A 48 13.90 4.72 0.91
N LEU A 49 13.40 5.71 0.17
CA LEU A 49 12.75 5.48 -1.12
C LEU A 49 13.73 4.87 -2.15
N TYR A 50 14.97 5.37 -2.19
CA TYR A 50 16.01 4.91 -3.10
C TYR A 50 16.62 3.55 -2.70
N THR A 51 16.81 3.31 -1.40
CA THR A 51 17.41 2.07 -0.88
C THR A 51 16.41 0.94 -0.68
N CYS A 52 15.12 1.25 -0.50
CA CYS A 52 14.08 0.24 -0.43
C CYS A 52 14.12 -0.57 -1.73
N PRO A 53 14.31 -1.90 -1.71
CA PRO A 53 14.36 -2.71 -2.92
C PRO A 53 12.97 -2.86 -3.53
N ARG A 54 12.88 -3.00 -4.87
CA ARG A 54 11.58 -3.16 -5.54
C ARG A 54 11.10 -4.58 -5.23
N SER A 55 9.88 -4.70 -4.72
CA SER A 55 9.30 -6.01 -4.46
C SER A 55 9.25 -6.79 -5.78
N SER A 56 9.98 -7.90 -5.85
CA SER A 56 9.94 -8.80 -7.00
C SER A 56 8.59 -9.52 -7.12
N CYS A 57 7.84 -9.59 -6.02
CA CYS A 57 6.52 -10.21 -5.95
C CYS A 57 5.40 -9.29 -6.49
N MET A 58 5.58 -7.97 -6.48
CA MET A 58 4.60 -7.01 -6.99
C MET A 58 4.90 -6.58 -8.44
N ASN A 59 5.23 -7.54 -9.31
CA ASN A 59 5.26 -7.32 -10.75
C ASN A 59 3.84 -7.41 -11.31
N TYR A 60 3.10 -6.31 -11.23
CA TYR A 60 1.76 -6.25 -11.80
C TYR A 60 1.84 -6.08 -13.32
N SER A 61 1.54 -7.15 -14.06
CA SER A 61 1.25 -7.09 -15.49
C SER A 61 -0.26 -6.97 -15.66
N PRO A 62 -0.79 -5.89 -16.27
CA PRO A 62 -2.20 -5.87 -16.62
C PRO A 62 -2.49 -7.06 -17.55
N PRO A 63 -3.67 -7.70 -17.43
CA PRO A 63 -4.06 -8.76 -18.35
C PRO A 63 -4.13 -8.21 -19.79
N PRO A 64 -3.85 -9.04 -20.80
CA PRO A 64 -3.92 -8.61 -22.19
C PRO A 64 -5.35 -8.17 -22.52
N LEU A 65 -5.47 -6.95 -23.04
CA LEU A 65 -6.73 -6.39 -23.52
C LEU A 65 -7.09 -6.99 -24.88
N ASN A 66 -8.39 -7.21 -25.11
CA ASN A 66 -8.89 -7.57 -26.43
C ASN A 66 -8.58 -6.46 -27.46
N ASP A 67 -8.05 -6.85 -28.62
CA ASP A 67 -7.74 -5.93 -29.72
C ASP A 67 -8.97 -5.15 -30.20
N SER A 68 -10.15 -5.77 -30.16
CA SER A 68 -11.42 -5.15 -30.54
C SER A 68 -11.99 -4.18 -29.48
N ALA A 69 -11.32 -4.03 -28.33
CA ALA A 69 -11.76 -3.08 -27.29
C ALA A 69 -11.70 -1.64 -27.82
N SER A 70 -12.69 -0.83 -27.45
CA SER A 70 -12.74 0.57 -27.86
C SER A 70 -11.57 1.36 -27.25
N ALA A 71 -11.17 2.45 -27.93
CA ALA A 71 -10.10 3.33 -27.43
C ALA A 71 -10.38 3.86 -26.01
N GLY A 72 -11.66 4.11 -25.68
CA GLY A 72 -12.08 4.52 -24.34
C GLY A 72 -11.80 3.45 -23.28
N ILE A 73 -12.10 2.18 -23.58
CA ILE A 73 -11.82 1.05 -22.67
C ILE A 73 -10.31 0.90 -22.45
N LYS A 74 -9.51 0.92 -23.53
CA LYS A 74 -8.04 0.81 -23.44
C LYS A 74 -7.45 1.94 -22.58
N LYS A 75 -7.97 3.16 -22.71
CA LYS A 75 -7.54 4.30 -21.87
C LYS A 75 -7.91 4.12 -20.40
N MET A 76 -9.12 3.66 -20.09
CA MET A 76 -9.54 3.43 -18.70
C MET A 76 -8.74 2.32 -18.03
N ASP A 77 -8.49 1.22 -18.73
CA ASP A 77 -7.67 0.11 -18.24
C ASP A 77 -6.24 0.56 -17.94
N PHE A 78 -5.63 1.31 -18.86
CA PHE A 78 -4.31 1.90 -18.63
C PHE A 78 -4.28 2.84 -17.41
N MET A 79 -5.33 3.65 -17.20
CA MET A 79 -5.43 4.51 -16.02
C MET A 79 -5.55 3.68 -14.73
N LEU A 80 -6.33 2.60 -14.75
CA LEU A 80 -6.45 1.68 -13.62
C LEU A 80 -5.09 1.03 -13.29
N TYR A 81 -4.37 0.54 -14.31
CA TYR A 81 -3.02 0.02 -14.17
C TYR A 81 -2.06 1.02 -13.50
N ARG A 82 -2.11 2.30 -13.92
CA ARG A 82 -1.28 3.35 -13.31
C ARG A 82 -1.62 3.59 -11.85
N ILE A 83 -2.90 3.59 -11.48
CA ILE A 83 -3.34 3.76 -10.09
C ILE A 83 -2.84 2.59 -9.24
N GLN A 84 -3.04 1.36 -9.70
CA GLN A 84 -2.58 0.17 -8.98
C GLN A 84 -1.06 0.18 -8.79
N SER A 85 -0.32 0.54 -9.85
CA SER A 85 1.14 0.67 -9.79
C SER A 85 1.58 1.75 -8.80
N ALA A 86 0.90 2.89 -8.76
CA ALA A 86 1.20 3.96 -7.82
C ALA A 86 0.96 3.54 -6.37
N ILE A 87 -0.17 2.85 -6.10
CA ILE A 87 -0.49 2.31 -4.77
C ILE A 87 0.58 1.31 -4.33
N ALA A 88 0.96 0.37 -5.19
CA ALA A 88 2.00 -0.62 -4.87
C ALA A 88 3.36 0.03 -4.54
N GLN A 89 3.72 1.13 -5.21
CA GLN A 89 4.94 1.87 -4.86
C GLN A 89 4.81 2.64 -3.55
N ALA A 90 3.62 3.19 -3.26
CA ALA A 90 3.37 3.94 -2.03
C ALA A 90 3.40 3.05 -0.77
N THR A 91 2.98 1.78 -0.88
CA THR A 91 2.96 0.83 0.25
C THR A 91 4.30 0.12 0.46
N ARG A 92 5.20 0.14 -0.54
CA ARG A 92 6.48 -0.55 -0.55
C ARG A 92 7.38 -0.28 0.68
N PRO A 93 7.51 0.95 1.22
CA PRO A 93 8.31 1.18 2.43
C PRO A 93 7.78 0.43 3.66
N ILE A 94 6.46 0.28 3.77
CA ILE A 94 5.82 -0.46 4.87
C ILE A 94 6.14 -1.96 4.74
N ASP A 95 5.97 -2.51 3.53
CA ASP A 95 6.30 -3.92 3.26
C ASP A 95 7.77 -4.23 3.57
N TYR A 96 8.67 -3.33 3.18
CA TYR A 96 10.10 -3.46 3.44
C TYR A 96 10.44 -3.35 4.94
N TYR A 97 9.78 -2.46 5.67
CA TYR A 97 9.92 -2.36 7.12
C TYR A 97 9.50 -3.66 7.82
N VAL A 98 8.34 -4.22 7.45
CA VAL A 98 7.85 -5.50 7.98
C VAL A 98 8.83 -6.64 7.65
N TYR A 99 9.31 -6.72 6.41
CA TYR A 99 10.32 -7.70 6.00
C TYR A 99 11.61 -7.60 6.84
N ARG A 100 12.13 -6.39 7.07
CA ARG A 100 13.30 -6.14 7.91
C ARG A 100 13.09 -6.57 9.36
N ARG A 101 11.92 -6.28 9.93
CA ARG A 101 11.56 -6.68 11.30
C ARG A 101 11.53 -8.20 11.45
N ILE A 102 10.86 -8.91 10.55
CA ILE A 102 10.79 -10.38 10.56
C ILE A 102 12.19 -10.99 10.41
N GLN A 103 13.03 -10.45 9.53
CA GLN A 103 14.41 -10.93 9.39
C GLN A 103 15.26 -10.69 10.64
N ALA A 104 15.11 -9.53 11.29
CA ALA A 104 15.84 -9.22 12.52
C ALA A 104 15.46 -10.17 13.67
N ASP A 105 14.15 -10.44 13.83
CA ASP A 105 13.64 -11.37 14.85
C ASP A 105 14.10 -12.82 14.57
N ASN A 106 14.03 -13.27 13.32
CA ASN A 106 14.55 -14.57 12.90
C ASN A 106 16.09 -14.68 13.05
N GLY A 107 16.81 -13.57 12.88
CA GLY A 107 18.25 -13.50 13.09
C GLY A 107 18.64 -13.55 14.56
N ALA A 108 17.85 -12.94 15.45
CA ALA A 108 18.05 -12.99 16.89
C ALA A 108 17.86 -14.41 17.45
N LEU A 109 16.89 -15.16 16.93
CA LEU A 109 16.65 -16.56 17.30
C LEU A 109 17.77 -17.53 16.88
N LYS A 110 18.58 -17.17 15.87
CA LYS A 110 19.73 -17.99 15.45
C LYS A 110 20.97 -17.75 16.31
N LYS A 111 21.06 -16.61 17.01
CA LYS A 111 22.22 -16.26 17.85
C LYS A 111 22.14 -16.82 19.27
N THR A 112 20.99 -17.34 19.70
CA THR A 112 20.77 -17.91 21.04
C THR A 112 20.95 -19.43 21.10
N LYS A 113 21.41 -20.07 20.01
CA LYS A 113 21.60 -21.53 19.90
C LYS A 113 23.06 -21.98 19.75
N THR A 114 24.03 -21.14 20.11
CA THR A 114 25.46 -21.50 20.16
C THR A 114 25.96 -21.34 21.58
#